data_AF-A0A8S9JEW5-F1
#
_entry.id   AF-A0A8S9JEW5-F1
#
_cell.length_a   1.000
_cell.length_b   1.000
_cell.length_c   1.000
_cell.angle_alpha   90.00
_cell.angle_beta   90.00
_cell.angle_gamma   90.00
#
_symmetry.space_group_name_H-M   'P 1'
#
loop_
_entity.id
_entity.type
_entity.pdbx_description
1 polymer ?
#
loop_
_entity_poly.entity_id
_entity_poly.type
_entity_poly.pdbx_seq_one_letter_code
_entity_poly.pdbx_strand_id
1 'polypeptide(L)'
;MKREYEEFKVRINALVAKASKAPIEGWIMPDGTPWPGNNTKDHPGMIQVFLGSNGGFDVEGNELPRLVYVSREKRPGFQHHKKAGAMNALVRVAGVLTNAPFMLNLDCDHYVNNSKAVREAMCFLMDPQIGKKVCYVQFPQRFDGIDRHDRYANRNTVFFDINMKGLDGIQGPVYVGTGCVFKRQALYGYEPPKGPKRPKMISCGCCPCFGRRRKSKHESNGDIAALGGADGDKEHLMSEMNFEKKFGQSSIFVTSTLMEDGGVPPSSSPAVLLKEAIHVISCGYEDKTEWGTEISTFASLFFIALFGSIIATGILELRWSGVSIEEWWRNEQFWVIGGISAHLFAVVQGLLKILAGIDTNFTVTSKATDDDDFGELYAFKWTTLLIPPTTVLIINIVGVVAGISDAINNGYQSWGPLFGKLFFSFWVIVHLYPFLKGLMGRQNRTPTIVVIWSILLASIFSLLWVRIDPFVMKTKGPDTSMCGINC
;
A
#
# COMPACT_ATOMS: atom_id res chain seq x y z
N MET A 1 24.98 38.18 -15.60
CA MET A 1 24.23 37.07 -14.98
C MET A 1 25.10 36.05 -14.26
N LYS A 2 25.76 35.08 -14.94
CA LYS A 2 26.40 33.95 -14.22
C LYS A 2 27.47 34.38 -13.21
N ARG A 3 28.29 35.38 -13.51
CA ARG A 3 29.31 35.88 -12.58
C ARG A 3 28.67 36.50 -11.33
N GLU A 4 27.69 37.39 -11.51
CA GLU A 4 26.95 37.97 -10.36
C GLU A 4 26.20 36.92 -9.53
N TYR A 5 25.76 35.80 -10.14
CA TYR A 5 25.15 34.69 -9.42
C TYR A 5 26.15 33.97 -8.51
N GLU A 6 27.37 33.67 -8.98
CA GLU A 6 28.40 33.08 -8.10
C GLU A 6 28.87 34.09 -7.03
N GLU A 7 28.98 35.39 -7.37
CA GLU A 7 29.25 36.48 -6.41
C GLU A 7 28.13 36.63 -5.35
N PHE A 8 26.87 36.39 -5.74
CA PHE A 8 25.73 36.30 -4.82
C PHE A 8 25.80 35.05 -3.94
N LYS A 9 26.08 33.88 -4.53
CA LYS A 9 26.23 32.61 -3.81
C LYS A 9 27.34 32.67 -2.76
N VAL A 10 28.49 33.26 -3.08
CA VAL A 10 29.59 33.49 -2.12
C VAL A 10 29.13 34.39 -0.95
N ARG A 11 28.36 35.45 -1.21
CA ARG A 11 27.79 36.31 -0.15
C ARG A 11 26.79 35.57 0.74
N ILE A 12 25.92 34.73 0.16
CA ILE A 12 24.99 33.88 0.93
C ILE A 12 25.75 32.85 1.77
N ASN A 13 26.75 32.17 1.22
CA ASN A 13 27.56 31.19 1.96
C ASN A 13 28.31 31.84 3.13
N ALA A 14 28.81 33.08 2.96
CA ALA A 14 29.43 33.84 4.05
C ALA A 14 28.42 34.18 5.17
N LEU A 15 27.16 34.47 4.84
CA LEU A 15 26.10 34.68 5.82
C LEU A 15 25.71 33.37 6.53
N VAL A 16 25.66 32.23 5.82
CA VAL A 16 25.41 30.91 6.41
C VAL A 16 26.53 30.54 7.39
N ALA A 17 27.80 30.63 6.97
CA ALA A 17 28.95 30.34 7.83
C ALA A 17 29.05 31.27 9.06
N LYS A 18 28.56 32.52 8.95
CA LYS A 18 28.38 33.42 10.10
C LYS A 18 27.22 32.94 11.00
N ALA A 19 26.09 32.56 10.43
CA ALA A 19 24.91 32.09 11.16
C ALA A 19 25.16 30.80 11.97
N SER A 20 26.07 29.94 11.52
CA SER A 20 26.51 28.74 12.25
C SER A 20 27.13 29.03 13.63
N LYS A 21 27.58 30.27 13.89
CA LYS A 21 28.21 30.68 15.15
C LYS A 21 27.32 31.70 15.87
N ALA A 22 26.37 31.21 16.65
CA ALA A 22 25.46 32.06 17.43
C ALA A 22 26.24 32.90 18.47
N PRO A 23 26.11 34.24 18.47
CA PRO A 23 26.72 35.10 19.47
C PRO A 23 26.03 34.94 20.84
N ILE A 24 26.82 35.04 21.92
CA ILE A 24 26.36 34.84 23.31
C ILE A 24 25.31 35.90 23.71
N GLU A 25 25.49 37.14 23.27
CA GLU A 25 24.60 38.28 23.54
C GLU A 25 23.33 38.28 22.64
N GLY A 26 23.20 37.29 21.76
CA GLY A 26 22.14 37.23 20.75
C GLY A 26 22.48 38.01 19.47
N TRP A 27 21.66 37.84 18.44
CA TRP A 27 21.84 38.52 17.16
C TRP A 27 21.47 40.00 17.28
N ILE A 28 22.23 40.83 16.56
CA ILE A 28 22.06 42.29 16.46
C ILE A 28 21.88 42.63 14.97
N MET A 29 20.95 43.54 14.69
CA MET A 29 20.60 44.04 13.37
C MET A 29 21.63 45.04 12.84
N PRO A 30 21.68 45.33 11.52
CA PRO A 30 22.63 46.29 10.94
C PRO A 30 22.47 47.74 11.44
N ASP A 31 21.33 48.08 12.05
CA ASP A 31 21.03 49.37 12.68
C ASP A 31 21.44 49.44 14.17
N GLY A 32 22.03 48.36 14.70
CA GLY A 32 22.42 48.24 16.11
C GLY A 32 21.31 47.75 17.05
N THR A 33 20.09 47.51 16.57
CA THR A 33 19.00 47.00 17.41
C THR A 33 19.12 45.49 17.69
N PRO A 34 18.73 44.99 18.88
CA PRO A 34 18.73 43.56 19.16
C PRO A 34 17.65 42.85 18.33
N TRP A 35 17.99 41.70 17.72
CA TRP A 35 17.04 40.93 16.91
C TRP A 35 15.85 40.42 17.75
N PRO A 36 14.60 40.79 17.43
CA PRO A 36 13.45 40.41 18.25
C PRO A 36 13.19 38.89 18.30
N GLY A 37 13.71 38.13 17.33
CA GLY A 37 13.60 36.68 17.25
C GLY A 37 14.68 35.88 18.00
N ASN A 38 15.46 36.50 18.89
CA ASN A 38 16.58 35.85 19.59
C ASN A 38 16.18 34.64 20.45
N ASN A 39 14.98 34.62 21.04
CA ASN A 39 14.43 33.44 21.72
C ASN A 39 13.40 32.74 20.83
N THR A 40 13.71 31.52 20.38
CA THR A 40 12.87 30.78 19.41
C THR A 40 11.51 30.31 19.96
N LYS A 41 11.32 30.35 21.29
CA LYS A 41 10.08 29.98 22.01
C LYS A 41 9.25 31.19 22.47
N ASP A 42 9.88 32.35 22.63
CA ASP A 42 9.26 33.59 23.11
C ASP A 42 9.76 34.78 22.29
N HIS A 43 9.01 35.18 21.27
CA HIS A 43 9.34 36.31 20.42
C HIS A 43 8.08 36.94 19.79
N PRO A 44 8.07 38.26 19.56
CA PRO A 44 6.95 38.93 18.89
C PRO A 44 6.79 38.48 17.43
N GLY A 45 5.64 38.82 16.86
CA GLY A 45 5.43 38.74 15.41
C GLY A 45 6.23 39.82 14.69
N MET A 46 6.73 39.49 13.49
CA MET A 46 7.51 40.41 12.66
C MET A 46 7.03 40.33 11.23
N ILE A 47 6.82 41.48 10.58
CA ILE A 47 6.49 41.58 9.15
C ILE A 47 7.47 42.57 8.52
N GLN A 48 8.08 42.19 7.41
CA GLN A 48 8.95 43.06 6.62
C GLN A 48 8.59 42.95 5.15
N VAL A 49 8.50 44.08 4.47
CA VAL A 49 8.15 44.16 3.05
C VAL A 49 9.42 44.51 2.26
N PHE A 50 9.70 43.72 1.23
CA PHE A 50 10.75 43.92 0.26
C PHE A 50 10.13 44.01 -1.14
N LEU A 51 10.79 44.74 -2.05
CA LEU A 51 10.37 44.94 -3.43
C LEU A 51 8.97 45.60 -3.60
N GLY A 52 8.53 45.73 -4.85
CA GLY A 52 7.28 46.40 -5.22
C GLY A 52 7.33 47.92 -5.09
N SER A 53 6.14 48.50 -5.21
CA SER A 53 5.79 49.91 -5.44
C SER A 53 6.58 50.98 -4.67
N ASN A 54 7.12 50.64 -3.50
CA ASN A 54 7.81 51.59 -2.60
C ASN A 54 9.35 51.44 -2.61
N GLY A 55 9.94 50.62 -3.49
CA GLY A 55 11.41 50.49 -3.58
C GLY A 55 11.98 49.27 -4.33
N GLY A 56 11.16 48.50 -5.05
CA GLY A 56 11.60 47.38 -5.88
C GLY A 56 11.30 47.62 -7.35
N PHE A 57 12.19 48.33 -8.02
CA PHE A 57 12.24 48.38 -9.48
C PHE A 57 13.41 47.52 -9.99
N ASP A 58 13.31 47.02 -11.22
CA ASP A 58 14.44 46.41 -11.91
C ASP A 58 15.38 47.48 -12.52
N VAL A 59 16.39 47.04 -13.28
CA VAL A 59 17.38 47.92 -13.92
C VAL A 59 16.84 48.70 -15.12
N GLU A 60 15.63 48.38 -15.60
CA GLU A 60 14.93 49.07 -16.68
C GLU A 60 13.85 50.04 -16.15
N GLY A 61 13.50 49.93 -14.86
CA GLY A 61 12.50 50.75 -14.18
C GLY A 61 11.13 50.07 -14.00
N ASN A 62 10.99 48.77 -14.29
CA ASN A 62 9.74 48.04 -14.11
C ASN A 62 9.53 47.64 -12.64
N GLU A 63 8.29 47.63 -12.13
CA GLU A 63 7.98 47.20 -10.75
C GLU A 63 8.18 45.67 -10.58
N LEU A 64 8.99 45.27 -9.61
CA LEU A 64 9.20 43.87 -9.23
C LEU A 64 8.14 43.39 -8.23
N PRO A 65 7.69 42.12 -8.30
CA PRO A 65 6.69 41.58 -7.36
C PRO A 65 7.08 41.76 -5.88
N ARG A 66 6.15 42.31 -5.10
CA ARG A 66 6.31 42.54 -3.66
C ARG A 66 6.50 41.23 -2.89
N LEU A 67 7.59 41.12 -2.14
CA LEU A 67 7.92 40.01 -1.26
C LEU A 67 7.64 40.40 0.21
N VAL A 68 6.83 39.62 0.92
CA VAL A 68 6.52 39.87 2.34
C VAL A 68 7.08 38.76 3.21
N TYR A 69 8.08 39.08 4.02
CA TYR A 69 8.55 38.22 5.10
C TYR A 69 7.61 38.31 6.29
N VAL A 70 7.25 37.16 6.87
CA VAL A 70 6.35 37.06 8.02
C VAL A 70 6.88 36.03 9.02
N SER A 71 7.22 36.48 10.22
CA SER A 71 7.44 35.62 11.38
C SER A 71 6.24 35.72 12.33
N ARG A 72 5.72 34.57 12.76
CA ARG A 72 4.60 34.50 13.72
C ARG A 72 5.11 34.79 15.13
N GLU A 73 4.33 35.51 15.93
CA GLU A 73 4.54 35.55 17.38
C GLU A 73 4.53 34.12 17.96
N LYS A 74 5.43 33.86 18.91
CA LYS A 74 5.40 32.67 19.75
C LYS A 74 5.56 33.06 21.20
N ARG A 75 4.85 32.36 22.09
CA ARG A 75 4.99 32.44 23.54
C ARG A 75 5.08 31.04 24.15
N PRO A 76 5.74 30.86 25.31
CA PRO A 76 5.68 29.64 26.10
C PRO A 76 4.23 29.27 26.46
N GLY A 77 3.93 27.98 26.58
CA GLY A 77 2.58 27.48 26.90
C GLY A 77 1.57 27.45 25.74
N PHE A 78 1.82 28.18 24.64
CA PHE A 78 0.93 28.19 23.46
C PHE A 78 1.30 27.09 22.45
N GLN A 79 0.29 26.44 21.86
CA GLN A 79 0.49 25.42 20.84
C GLN A 79 0.54 26.03 19.42
N HIS A 80 1.67 25.84 18.73
CA HIS A 80 1.97 26.57 17.48
C HIS A 80 1.64 25.84 16.17
N HIS A 81 1.10 24.61 16.24
CA HIS A 81 0.58 23.81 15.12
C HIS A 81 1.51 23.64 13.89
N LYS A 82 2.84 23.57 14.09
CA LYS A 82 3.88 23.31 13.06
C LYS A 82 3.60 24.09 11.75
N LYS A 83 3.53 23.40 10.60
CA LYS A 83 3.29 23.97 9.26
C LYS A 83 1.88 24.57 9.11
N ALA A 84 0.85 23.89 9.63
CA ALA A 84 -0.55 24.34 9.51
C ALA A 84 -0.78 25.71 10.18
N GLY A 85 -0.21 25.93 11.37
CA GLY A 85 -0.27 27.22 12.06
C GLY A 85 0.43 28.36 11.29
N ALA A 86 1.47 28.05 10.50
CA ALA A 86 2.14 29.01 9.64
C ALA A 86 1.30 29.35 8.40
N MET A 87 0.82 28.35 7.66
CA MET A 87 -0.05 28.54 6.50
C MET A 87 -1.31 29.36 6.85
N ASN A 88 -1.98 29.02 7.96
CA ASN A 88 -3.19 29.72 8.39
C ASN A 88 -2.92 31.17 8.79
N ALA A 89 -1.71 31.51 9.26
CA ALA A 89 -1.32 32.90 9.52
C ALA A 89 -1.04 33.65 8.22
N LEU A 90 -0.34 33.04 7.26
CA LEU A 90 -0.09 33.62 5.93
C LEU A 90 -1.40 33.91 5.18
N VAL A 91 -2.41 33.03 5.27
CA VAL A 91 -3.74 33.26 4.70
C VAL A 91 -4.39 34.53 5.26
N ARG A 92 -4.31 34.76 6.59
CA ARG A 92 -4.84 35.97 7.24
C ARG A 92 -4.04 37.22 6.87
N VAL A 93 -2.71 37.19 6.98
CA VAL A 93 -1.84 38.33 6.66
C VAL A 93 -1.97 38.74 5.18
N ALA A 94 -1.98 37.77 4.25
CA ALA A 94 -2.24 38.04 2.85
C ALA A 94 -3.64 38.63 2.60
N GLY A 95 -4.64 38.23 3.40
CA GLY A 95 -6.00 38.80 3.35
C GLY A 95 -6.05 40.30 3.69
N VAL A 96 -5.14 40.78 4.54
CA VAL A 96 -5.01 42.22 4.88
C VAL A 96 -4.13 42.97 3.88
N LEU A 97 -2.98 42.40 3.48
CA LEU A 97 -1.96 43.13 2.72
C LEU A 97 -2.18 43.18 1.20
N THR A 98 -2.91 42.22 0.62
CA THR A 98 -3.13 42.11 -0.85
C THR A 98 -4.50 41.55 -1.24
N ASN A 99 -5.14 40.79 -0.33
CA ASN A 99 -6.41 40.10 -0.52
C ASN A 99 -6.54 39.27 -1.81
N ALA A 100 -5.42 38.74 -2.33
CA ALA A 100 -5.42 37.99 -3.59
C ALA A 100 -6.43 36.81 -3.56
N PRO A 101 -7.30 36.65 -4.58
CA PRO A 101 -8.39 35.67 -4.57
C PRO A 101 -7.94 34.22 -4.75
N PHE A 102 -6.72 34.04 -5.28
CA PHE A 102 -6.06 32.74 -5.43
C PHE A 102 -4.74 32.72 -4.64
N MET A 103 -4.35 31.55 -4.14
CA MET A 103 -3.16 31.37 -3.31
C MET A 103 -2.42 30.09 -3.71
N LEU A 104 -1.25 30.23 -4.33
CA LEU A 104 -0.31 29.13 -4.56
C LEU A 104 0.44 28.79 -3.26
N ASN A 105 0.59 27.51 -2.95
CA ASN A 105 1.51 27.05 -1.92
C ASN A 105 2.71 26.29 -2.51
N LEU A 106 3.89 26.50 -1.93
CA LEU A 106 5.13 25.81 -2.25
C LEU A 106 5.92 25.54 -0.97
N ASP A 107 6.66 24.43 -0.96
CA ASP A 107 7.64 24.11 0.09
C ASP A 107 9.05 24.50 -0.38
N CYS A 108 9.99 24.67 0.56
CA CYS A 108 11.34 25.17 0.27
C CYS A 108 12.22 24.22 -0.57
N ASP A 109 11.81 22.97 -0.72
CA ASP A 109 12.42 21.95 -1.58
C ASP A 109 11.77 21.88 -2.98
N HIS A 110 10.84 22.78 -3.30
CA HIS A 110 10.15 22.85 -4.59
C HIS A 110 10.28 24.24 -5.23
N TYR A 111 10.57 24.27 -6.54
CA TYR A 111 10.69 25.50 -7.33
C TYR A 111 9.76 25.49 -8.55
N VAL A 112 9.44 26.68 -9.09
CA VAL A 112 8.60 26.81 -10.29
C VAL A 112 9.47 26.61 -11.54
N ASN A 113 9.44 25.39 -12.09
CA ASN A 113 10.18 25.02 -13.31
C ASN A 113 9.63 25.76 -14.55
N ASN A 114 8.31 25.71 -14.78
CA ASN A 114 7.64 26.38 -15.90
C ASN A 114 6.96 27.68 -15.43
N SER A 115 7.39 28.84 -15.94
CA SER A 115 6.80 30.16 -15.63
C SER A 115 5.32 30.29 -16.04
N LYS A 116 4.82 29.43 -16.92
CA LYS A 116 3.40 29.38 -17.31
C LYS A 116 2.50 28.66 -16.30
N ALA A 117 3.04 27.95 -15.31
CA ALA A 117 2.24 27.13 -14.38
C ALA A 117 1.12 27.91 -13.67
N VAL A 118 1.37 29.16 -13.26
CA VAL A 118 0.33 30.03 -12.67
C VAL A 118 -0.77 30.36 -13.69
N ARG A 119 -0.41 30.58 -14.97
CA ARG A 119 -1.35 30.85 -16.07
C ARG A 119 -2.19 29.62 -16.39
N GLU A 120 -1.57 28.44 -16.41
CA GLU A 120 -2.22 27.14 -16.59
C GLU A 120 -3.22 26.86 -15.46
N ALA A 121 -2.89 27.17 -14.21
CA ALA A 121 -3.84 27.10 -13.09
C ALA A 121 -5.04 28.06 -13.27
N MET A 122 -4.80 29.27 -13.80
CA MET A 122 -5.88 30.23 -14.05
C MET A 122 -6.85 29.76 -15.13
N CYS A 123 -6.42 28.94 -16.11
CA CYS A 123 -7.32 28.37 -17.11
C CYS A 123 -8.47 27.57 -16.47
N PHE A 124 -8.18 26.76 -15.44
CA PHE A 124 -9.20 26.02 -14.71
C PHE A 124 -9.98 26.90 -13.71
N LEU A 125 -9.30 27.81 -13.01
CA LEU A 125 -9.89 28.62 -11.94
C LEU A 125 -10.75 29.79 -12.43
N MET A 126 -10.49 30.30 -13.63
CA MET A 126 -11.24 31.39 -14.27
C MET A 126 -12.29 30.91 -15.29
N ASP A 127 -12.37 29.60 -15.57
CA ASP A 127 -13.38 29.05 -16.49
C ASP A 127 -14.81 29.41 -16.04
N PRO A 128 -15.66 29.99 -16.90
CA PRO A 128 -17.02 30.43 -16.53
C PRO A 128 -17.98 29.31 -16.10
N GLN A 129 -17.73 28.06 -16.52
CA GLN A 129 -18.56 26.88 -16.32
C GLN A 129 -18.07 26.03 -15.13
N ILE A 130 -16.80 25.63 -15.11
CA ILE A 130 -16.20 24.77 -14.07
C ILE A 130 -15.52 25.58 -12.97
N GLY A 131 -14.85 26.69 -13.30
CA GLY A 131 -13.97 27.43 -12.39
C GLY A 131 -14.67 27.97 -11.15
N LYS A 132 -15.99 28.23 -11.22
CA LYS A 132 -16.83 28.56 -10.06
C LYS A 132 -16.83 27.45 -8.99
N LYS A 133 -16.84 26.18 -9.38
CA LYS A 133 -16.86 25.00 -8.50
C LYS A 133 -15.48 24.54 -8.04
N VAL A 134 -14.43 24.76 -8.86
CA VAL A 134 -13.04 24.37 -8.53
C VAL A 134 -12.61 25.04 -7.21
N CYS A 135 -12.16 24.24 -6.23
CA CYS A 135 -11.66 24.72 -4.95
C CYS A 135 -10.13 24.96 -4.99
N TYR A 136 -9.38 24.12 -5.70
CA TYR A 136 -7.96 24.27 -5.97
C TYR A 136 -7.54 23.57 -7.27
N VAL A 137 -6.33 23.86 -7.75
CA VAL A 137 -5.64 23.12 -8.82
C VAL A 137 -4.34 22.57 -8.25
N GLN A 138 -4.20 21.24 -8.19
CA GLN A 138 -3.02 20.54 -7.68
C GLN A 138 -2.12 20.12 -8.85
N PHE A 139 -0.87 20.55 -8.86
CA PHE A 139 0.13 20.09 -9.82
C PHE A 139 0.79 18.78 -9.34
N PRO A 140 1.19 17.86 -10.24
CA PRO A 140 1.96 16.69 -9.88
C PRO A 140 3.36 17.09 -9.41
N GLN A 141 3.82 16.51 -8.30
CA GLN A 141 5.19 16.73 -7.82
C GLN A 141 6.16 15.85 -8.61
N ARG A 142 7.29 16.42 -9.02
CA ARG A 142 8.39 15.72 -9.70
C ARG A 142 9.68 16.12 -9.01
N PHE A 143 10.60 15.17 -8.85
CA PHE A 143 11.84 15.36 -8.10
C PHE A 143 13.05 15.17 -9.02
N ASP A 144 14.02 16.08 -8.90
CA ASP A 144 15.29 16.02 -9.62
C ASP A 144 16.31 15.14 -8.86
N GLY A 145 17.46 14.84 -9.49
CA GLY A 145 18.58 14.14 -8.81
C GLY A 145 18.38 12.64 -8.54
N ILE A 146 17.33 12.02 -9.08
CA ILE A 146 17.03 10.59 -8.91
C ILE A 146 18.04 9.73 -9.70
N ASP A 147 18.55 8.65 -9.09
CA ASP A 147 19.41 7.66 -9.77
C ASP A 147 18.73 7.06 -11.01
N ARG A 148 19.54 6.67 -12.01
CA ARG A 148 19.07 6.01 -13.24
C ARG A 148 18.24 4.76 -12.98
N HIS A 149 18.50 4.06 -11.88
CA HIS A 149 17.76 2.85 -11.49
C HIS A 149 16.63 3.11 -10.50
N ASP A 150 16.34 4.37 -10.11
CA ASP A 150 15.39 4.79 -9.05
C ASP A 150 15.11 3.73 -7.99
N ARG A 151 16.12 3.34 -7.19
CA ARG A 151 16.02 2.18 -6.28
C ARG A 151 14.91 2.32 -5.24
N TYR A 152 14.53 3.55 -4.89
CA TYR A 152 13.57 3.87 -3.84
C TYR A 152 12.17 4.26 -4.37
N ALA A 153 11.94 4.16 -5.70
CA ALA A 153 10.70 4.59 -6.37
C ALA A 153 10.34 6.08 -6.11
N ASN A 154 11.35 6.93 -5.92
CA ASN A 154 11.19 8.34 -5.53
C ASN A 154 10.46 9.18 -6.59
N ARG A 155 10.36 8.71 -7.85
CA ARG A 155 9.52 9.36 -8.88
C ARG A 155 8.04 9.34 -8.55
N ASN A 156 7.57 8.33 -7.79
CA ASN A 156 6.18 8.12 -7.40
C ASN A 156 5.17 8.25 -8.58
N THR A 157 5.54 7.75 -9.77
CA THR A 157 4.74 7.91 -11.00
C THR A 157 3.38 7.25 -10.89
N VAL A 158 3.27 6.04 -10.33
CA VAL A 158 1.98 5.36 -10.14
C VAL A 158 0.96 6.23 -9.38
N PHE A 159 1.38 6.89 -8.30
CA PHE A 159 0.50 7.77 -7.53
C PHE A 159 0.04 9.01 -8.33
N PHE A 160 0.97 9.71 -8.99
CA PHE A 160 0.65 10.95 -9.72
C PHE A 160 0.04 10.74 -11.11
N ASP A 161 0.36 9.63 -11.78
CA ASP A 161 -0.01 9.39 -13.18
C ASP A 161 -1.10 8.35 -13.41
N ILE A 162 -1.33 7.44 -12.45
CA ILE A 162 -2.49 6.53 -12.43
C ILE A 162 -3.51 7.06 -11.41
N ASN A 163 -3.18 7.01 -10.11
CA ASN A 163 -4.16 7.21 -9.04
C ASN A 163 -4.77 8.62 -9.02
N MET A 164 -3.95 9.69 -9.07
CA MET A 164 -4.47 11.05 -9.09
C MET A 164 -5.34 11.36 -10.31
N LYS A 165 -5.00 10.81 -11.50
CA LYS A 165 -5.81 10.98 -12.72
C LYS A 165 -7.14 10.23 -12.62
N GLY A 166 -7.15 9.04 -12.00
CA GLY A 166 -8.39 8.30 -11.72
C GLY A 166 -9.34 9.06 -10.79
N LEU A 167 -8.82 9.71 -9.74
CA LEU A 167 -9.62 10.53 -8.82
C LEU A 167 -10.14 11.83 -9.46
N ASP A 168 -9.38 12.42 -10.38
CA ASP A 168 -9.79 13.61 -11.14
C ASP A 168 -11.06 13.36 -11.97
N GLY A 169 -11.21 12.15 -12.52
CA GLY A 169 -12.42 11.71 -13.22
C GLY A 169 -13.70 11.59 -12.37
N ILE A 170 -13.58 11.68 -11.03
CA ILE A 170 -14.72 11.57 -10.09
C ILE A 170 -14.98 12.91 -9.38
N GLN A 171 -13.95 13.49 -8.75
CA GLN A 171 -14.11 14.63 -7.83
C GLN A 171 -12.87 15.56 -7.78
N GLY A 172 -11.71 15.11 -8.26
CA GLY A 172 -10.44 15.85 -8.20
C GLY A 172 -9.35 15.07 -7.46
N PRO A 173 -8.06 15.36 -7.73
CA PRO A 173 -6.93 14.83 -6.98
C PRO A 173 -6.94 15.34 -5.53
N VAL A 174 -6.30 14.61 -4.60
CA VAL A 174 -6.16 15.06 -3.21
C VAL A 174 -5.04 16.11 -3.09
N TYR A 175 -5.15 16.99 -2.10
CA TYR A 175 -4.09 17.94 -1.78
C TYR A 175 -2.88 17.24 -1.13
N VAL A 176 -1.70 17.39 -1.74
CA VAL A 176 -0.46 16.68 -1.39
C VAL A 176 0.63 17.57 -0.78
N GLY A 177 0.24 18.69 -0.16
CA GLY A 177 1.11 19.47 0.73
C GLY A 177 1.93 20.61 0.10
N THR A 178 2.12 20.61 -1.21
CA THR A 178 2.86 21.63 -2.01
C THR A 178 2.40 21.60 -3.47
N GLY A 179 2.63 22.68 -4.22
CA GLY A 179 2.31 22.77 -5.65
C GLY A 179 0.82 22.93 -5.95
N CYS A 180 0.07 23.61 -5.08
CA CYS A 180 -1.39 23.70 -5.19
C CYS A 180 -1.89 25.16 -5.18
N VAL A 181 -2.74 25.53 -6.14
CA VAL A 181 -3.34 26.87 -6.27
C VAL A 181 -4.77 26.84 -5.76
N PHE A 182 -4.98 27.36 -4.55
CA PHE A 182 -6.26 27.41 -3.86
C PHE A 182 -7.08 28.66 -4.19
N LYS A 183 -8.40 28.54 -4.21
CA LYS A 183 -9.34 29.67 -4.13
C LYS A 183 -9.50 30.10 -2.67
N ARG A 184 -9.24 31.38 -2.35
CA ARG A 184 -9.30 31.93 -0.98
C ARG A 184 -10.62 31.62 -0.26
N GLN A 185 -11.76 31.75 -0.96
CA GLN A 185 -13.08 31.49 -0.35
C GLN A 185 -13.27 30.02 0.07
N ALA A 186 -12.64 29.06 -0.61
CA ALA A 186 -12.67 27.67 -0.20
C ALA A 186 -11.81 27.42 1.06
N LEU A 187 -10.67 28.11 1.19
CA LEU A 187 -9.84 28.10 2.42
C LEU A 187 -10.55 28.74 3.63
N TYR A 188 -11.52 29.62 3.39
CA TYR A 188 -12.40 30.20 4.42
C TYR A 188 -13.63 29.32 4.73
N GLY A 189 -13.83 28.20 4.01
CA GLY A 189 -14.95 27.28 4.24
C GLY A 189 -16.28 27.67 3.58
N TYR A 190 -16.31 28.63 2.65
CA TYR A 190 -17.53 28.95 1.90
C TYR A 190 -17.87 27.82 0.90
N GLU A 191 -19.13 27.41 0.88
CA GLU A 191 -19.66 26.46 -0.11
C GLU A 191 -19.48 26.98 -1.55
N PRO A 192 -19.27 26.09 -2.55
CA PRO A 192 -19.29 26.50 -3.95
C PRO A 192 -20.66 27.07 -4.34
N PRO A 193 -20.74 28.04 -5.27
CA PRO A 193 -22.01 28.63 -5.69
C PRO A 193 -23.02 27.56 -6.13
N LYS A 194 -24.20 27.56 -5.49
CA LYS A 194 -25.25 26.57 -5.75
C LYS A 194 -25.73 26.68 -7.18
N GLY A 195 -25.43 25.67 -7.99
CA GLY A 195 -25.86 25.60 -9.38
C GLY A 195 -27.38 25.53 -9.51
N PRO A 196 -27.94 25.74 -10.71
CA PRO A 196 -29.36 25.55 -10.95
C PRO A 196 -29.77 24.14 -10.50
N LYS A 197 -30.85 24.06 -9.71
CA LYS A 197 -31.41 22.78 -9.27
C LYS A 197 -31.70 21.94 -10.51
N ARG A 198 -31.14 20.73 -10.60
CA ARG A 198 -31.56 19.75 -11.61
C ARG A 198 -33.08 19.63 -11.56
N PRO A 199 -33.80 19.65 -12.69
CA PRO A 199 -35.23 19.33 -12.70
C PRO A 199 -35.44 18.00 -11.97
N LYS A 200 -36.50 17.90 -11.14
CA LYS A 200 -36.88 16.61 -10.56
C LYS A 200 -37.15 15.67 -11.75
N MET A 201 -36.44 14.54 -11.81
CA MET A 201 -36.68 13.55 -12.84
C MET A 201 -38.12 13.06 -12.70
N ILE A 202 -38.97 13.45 -13.64
CA ILE A 202 -40.38 13.04 -13.63
C ILE A 202 -40.39 11.54 -13.91
N SER A 203 -40.76 10.75 -12.90
CA SER A 203 -40.98 9.32 -13.04
C SER A 203 -42.16 9.10 -13.99
N CYS A 204 -41.85 8.89 -15.28
CA CYS A 204 -42.87 8.69 -16.29
C CYS A 204 -43.63 7.39 -15.99
N GLY A 205 -44.90 7.51 -15.60
CA GLY A 205 -45.76 6.41 -15.15
C GLY A 205 -46.24 5.46 -16.24
N CYS A 206 -45.45 5.30 -17.31
CA CYS A 206 -45.85 4.64 -18.57
C CYS A 206 -44.92 3.46 -18.93
N CYS A 207 -44.33 2.79 -17.94
CA CYS A 207 -43.42 1.66 -18.15
C CYS A 207 -43.87 0.42 -17.36
N PRO A 208 -44.78 -0.42 -17.90
CA PRO A 208 -45.35 -1.59 -17.21
C PRO A 208 -44.40 -2.81 -17.22
N CYS A 209 -43.12 -2.60 -16.93
CA CYS A 209 -42.05 -3.57 -17.20
C CYS A 209 -41.61 -4.42 -15.99
N PHE A 210 -42.32 -4.35 -14.85
CA PHE A 210 -42.08 -5.23 -13.69
C PHE A 210 -43.37 -5.92 -13.22
N GLY A 211 -43.86 -6.85 -14.04
CA GLY A 211 -45.03 -7.67 -13.74
C GLY A 211 -44.77 -8.70 -12.63
N ARG A 212 -45.13 -8.38 -11.38
CA ARG A 212 -45.21 -9.37 -10.28
C ARG A 212 -46.27 -10.43 -10.60
N ARG A 213 -45.86 -11.62 -11.06
CA ARG A 213 -46.76 -12.80 -11.16
C ARG A 213 -46.66 -13.67 -9.91
N ARG A 214 -47.81 -13.98 -9.29
CA ARG A 214 -47.96 -14.96 -8.20
C ARG A 214 -47.94 -16.38 -8.77
N LYS A 215 -47.51 -17.36 -7.97
CA LYS A 215 -47.68 -18.79 -8.26
C LYS A 215 -49.18 -19.17 -8.29
N SER A 216 -49.51 -20.19 -9.08
CA SER A 216 -50.72 -21.02 -8.94
C SER A 216 -50.34 -22.49 -9.11
N LYS A 217 -51.16 -23.42 -8.58
CA LYS A 217 -51.01 -24.88 -8.72
C LYS A 217 -51.97 -25.44 -9.77
N HIS A 218 -51.63 -26.58 -10.37
CA HIS A 218 -52.58 -27.65 -10.67
C HIS A 218 -51.86 -29.02 -10.76
N GLU A 219 -52.61 -30.11 -10.68
CA GLU A 219 -52.12 -31.50 -10.53
C GLU A 219 -52.50 -32.41 -11.71
N SER A 220 -51.67 -33.46 -11.91
CA SER A 220 -51.98 -34.83 -12.44
C SER A 220 -52.50 -34.98 -13.90
N ASN A 221 -52.51 -36.17 -14.55
CA ASN A 221 -52.17 -37.55 -14.13
C ASN A 221 -51.79 -38.49 -15.32
N GLY A 222 -51.08 -39.62 -15.06
CA GLY A 222 -50.91 -40.81 -15.94
C GLY A 222 -49.99 -40.68 -17.18
N ASP A 223 -49.57 -41.72 -17.92
CA ASP A 223 -49.60 -43.21 -17.85
C ASP A 223 -48.87 -43.78 -19.12
N ILE A 224 -48.32 -45.01 -19.31
CA ILE A 224 -47.99 -46.21 -18.50
C ILE A 224 -46.99 -47.14 -19.27
N ALA A 225 -46.13 -47.93 -18.58
CA ALA A 225 -45.38 -49.16 -19.04
C ALA A 225 -44.37 -49.09 -20.24
N ALA A 226 -43.42 -50.03 -20.48
CA ALA A 226 -42.63 -50.99 -19.66
C ALA A 226 -41.54 -51.71 -20.53
N LEU A 227 -40.74 -52.61 -19.91
CA LEU A 227 -39.82 -53.65 -20.47
C LEU A 227 -38.33 -53.27 -20.74
N GLY A 228 -37.46 -54.24 -20.40
CA GLY A 228 -35.98 -54.21 -20.60
C GLY A 228 -35.22 -54.36 -19.28
N GLY A 229 -34.45 -55.43 -19.09
CA GLY A 229 -33.75 -55.67 -17.81
C GLY A 229 -32.56 -56.64 -17.88
N ALA A 230 -31.90 -56.80 -16.73
CA ALA A 230 -30.80 -57.74 -16.44
C ALA A 230 -29.42 -57.46 -17.09
N ASP A 231 -28.72 -56.41 -16.60
CA ASP A 231 -27.24 -56.35 -16.60
C ASP A 231 -26.63 -55.54 -15.41
N GLY A 232 -27.45 -55.03 -14.49
CA GLY A 232 -27.05 -53.98 -13.53
C GLY A 232 -26.15 -54.42 -12.36
N ASP A 233 -26.15 -55.71 -12.00
CA ASP A 233 -25.53 -56.20 -10.75
C ASP A 233 -24.00 -56.07 -10.72
N LYS A 234 -23.36 -55.85 -11.88
CA LYS A 234 -21.91 -55.52 -11.98
C LYS A 234 -21.62 -54.03 -11.98
N GLU A 235 -22.50 -53.20 -12.53
CA GLU A 235 -22.31 -51.75 -12.54
C GLU A 235 -22.56 -51.15 -11.15
N HIS A 236 -23.55 -51.66 -10.41
CA HIS A 236 -23.87 -51.18 -9.06
C HIS A 236 -22.66 -51.26 -8.11
N LEU A 237 -22.00 -52.42 -8.04
CA LEU A 237 -20.81 -52.65 -7.23
C LEU A 237 -19.61 -51.78 -7.65
N MET A 238 -19.45 -51.50 -8.95
CA MET A 238 -18.38 -50.60 -9.43
C MET A 238 -18.71 -49.12 -9.22
N SER A 239 -19.99 -48.75 -9.08
CA SER A 239 -20.39 -47.37 -8.75
C SER A 239 -20.19 -47.06 -7.27
N GLU A 240 -20.60 -47.96 -6.36
CA GLU A 240 -20.45 -47.80 -4.90
C GLU A 240 -18.98 -47.58 -4.50
N MET A 241 -18.05 -48.37 -5.06
CA MET A 241 -16.61 -48.20 -4.82
C MET A 241 -16.05 -46.83 -5.24
N ASN A 242 -16.66 -46.17 -6.22
CA ASN A 242 -16.28 -44.80 -6.60
C ASN A 242 -16.89 -43.75 -5.65
N PHE A 243 -18.11 -43.98 -5.15
CA PHE A 243 -18.74 -43.08 -4.18
C PHE A 243 -18.06 -43.10 -2.81
N GLU A 244 -17.65 -44.26 -2.28
CA GLU A 244 -16.89 -44.33 -1.02
C GLU A 244 -15.54 -43.60 -1.12
N LYS A 245 -14.82 -43.75 -2.24
CA LYS A 245 -13.56 -43.03 -2.49
C LYS A 245 -13.77 -41.52 -2.58
N LYS A 246 -14.93 -41.07 -3.07
CA LYS A 246 -15.22 -39.66 -3.32
C LYS A 246 -15.90 -38.92 -2.16
N PHE A 247 -16.68 -39.61 -1.34
CA PHE A 247 -17.49 -39.02 -0.25
C PHE A 247 -17.16 -39.61 1.13
N GLY A 248 -16.25 -40.59 1.20
CA GLY A 248 -15.84 -41.25 2.45
C GLY A 248 -16.76 -42.39 2.87
N GLN A 249 -16.44 -42.99 4.01
CA GLN A 249 -16.97 -44.30 4.41
C GLN A 249 -18.33 -44.27 5.12
N SER A 250 -18.90 -43.09 5.41
CA SER A 250 -20.23 -43.01 6.02
C SER A 250 -21.32 -43.19 4.96
N SER A 251 -21.90 -44.40 4.91
CA SER A 251 -22.99 -44.74 3.97
C SER A 251 -24.22 -43.85 4.13
N ILE A 252 -24.49 -43.29 5.32
CA ILE A 252 -25.58 -42.33 5.54
C ILE A 252 -25.26 -40.98 4.86
N PHE A 253 -24.00 -40.53 4.88
CA PHE A 253 -23.58 -39.33 4.16
C PHE A 253 -23.61 -39.54 2.63
N VAL A 254 -23.09 -40.68 2.14
CA VAL A 254 -23.19 -41.04 0.72
C VAL A 254 -24.65 -41.06 0.27
N THR A 255 -25.53 -41.75 1.02
CA THR A 255 -26.96 -41.83 0.70
C THR A 255 -27.63 -40.45 0.70
N SER A 256 -27.31 -39.56 1.64
CA SER A 256 -27.92 -38.22 1.67
C SER A 256 -27.46 -37.33 0.52
N THR A 257 -26.25 -37.53 -0.03
CA THR A 257 -25.81 -36.85 -1.26
C THR A 257 -26.54 -37.29 -2.54
N LEU A 258 -27.28 -38.41 -2.49
CA LEU A 258 -28.06 -38.97 -3.61
C LEU A 258 -29.56 -38.60 -3.55
N MET A 259 -30.01 -37.84 -2.55
CA MET A 259 -31.42 -37.46 -2.37
C MET A 259 -31.70 -36.06 -2.96
N GLU A 260 -32.26 -35.97 -4.17
CA GLU A 260 -32.50 -34.69 -4.86
C GLU A 260 -33.43 -33.72 -4.10
N ASP A 261 -34.53 -34.22 -3.52
CA ASP A 261 -35.44 -33.42 -2.66
C ASP A 261 -34.85 -33.12 -1.27
N GLY A 262 -33.70 -33.71 -0.94
CA GLY A 262 -33.07 -33.66 0.39
C GLY A 262 -33.83 -34.43 1.48
N GLY A 263 -33.32 -34.33 2.71
CA GLY A 263 -33.89 -34.99 3.88
C GLY A 263 -32.91 -35.94 4.56
N VAL A 264 -33.46 -36.95 5.24
CA VAL A 264 -32.71 -37.98 5.96
C VAL A 264 -33.28 -39.35 5.58
N PRO A 265 -32.45 -40.40 5.34
CA PRO A 265 -32.95 -41.72 4.99
C PRO A 265 -33.92 -42.25 6.07
N PRO A 266 -35.15 -42.66 5.71
CA PRO A 266 -36.26 -42.88 6.67
C PRO A 266 -36.07 -44.06 7.63
N SER A 267 -35.02 -44.87 7.45
CA SER A 267 -34.58 -45.94 8.35
C SER A 267 -33.70 -45.46 9.53
N SER A 268 -33.30 -44.18 9.55
CA SER A 268 -32.25 -43.67 10.46
C SER A 268 -32.81 -43.18 11.80
N SER A 269 -32.36 -43.77 12.92
CA SER A 269 -32.71 -43.25 14.25
C SER A 269 -31.83 -42.05 14.65
N PRO A 270 -32.31 -41.11 15.48
CA PRO A 270 -31.53 -39.92 15.88
C PRO A 270 -30.18 -40.23 16.53
N ALA A 271 -30.07 -41.35 17.25
CA ALA A 271 -28.81 -41.79 17.86
C ALA A 271 -27.78 -42.28 16.82
N VAL A 272 -28.24 -42.94 15.75
CA VAL A 272 -27.37 -43.35 14.64
C VAL A 272 -26.90 -42.13 13.85
N LEU A 273 -27.80 -41.18 13.58
CA LEU A 273 -27.47 -39.92 12.90
C LEU A 273 -26.41 -39.11 13.67
N LEU A 274 -26.52 -39.02 15.00
CA LEU A 274 -25.53 -38.33 15.82
C LEU A 274 -24.17 -39.05 15.80
N LYS A 275 -24.17 -40.40 15.82
CA LYS A 275 -22.94 -41.20 15.72
C LYS A 275 -22.24 -41.01 14.37
N GLU A 276 -22.98 -41.07 13.27
CA GLU A 276 -22.42 -40.86 11.93
C GLU A 276 -21.97 -39.40 11.73
N ALA A 277 -22.70 -38.41 12.25
CA ALA A 277 -22.24 -37.03 12.24
C ALA A 277 -20.90 -36.84 12.97
N ILE A 278 -20.68 -37.53 14.10
CA ILE A 278 -19.40 -37.55 14.83
C ILE A 278 -18.30 -38.27 14.02
N HIS A 279 -18.65 -39.30 13.24
CA HIS A 279 -17.70 -40.00 12.37
C HIS A 279 -17.26 -39.15 11.17
N VAL A 280 -18.20 -38.47 10.50
CA VAL A 280 -17.91 -37.62 9.31
C VAL A 280 -17.05 -36.41 9.68
N ILE A 281 -17.17 -35.85 10.89
CA ILE A 281 -16.29 -34.77 11.38
C ILE A 281 -14.99 -35.25 12.03
N SER A 282 -14.68 -36.55 11.98
CA SER A 282 -13.47 -37.10 12.60
C SER A 282 -12.22 -36.80 11.75
N CYS A 283 -11.09 -36.53 12.41
CA CYS A 283 -9.88 -36.05 11.74
C CYS A 283 -9.25 -37.02 10.71
N GLY A 284 -9.58 -38.31 10.77
CA GLY A 284 -9.15 -39.33 9.81
C GLY A 284 -10.20 -39.69 8.74
N TYR A 285 -11.33 -38.98 8.66
CA TYR A 285 -12.37 -39.25 7.66
C TYR A 285 -11.89 -38.92 6.24
N GLU A 286 -11.03 -37.91 6.09
CA GLU A 286 -10.51 -37.45 4.79
C GLU A 286 -9.34 -38.31 4.25
N ASP A 287 -8.59 -39.02 5.14
CA ASP A 287 -7.27 -39.66 4.90
C ASP A 287 -7.18 -40.63 3.70
N LYS A 288 -8.30 -41.08 3.14
CA LYS A 288 -8.38 -42.01 2.00
C LYS A 288 -9.35 -41.57 0.91
N THR A 289 -9.75 -40.30 0.91
CA THR A 289 -10.82 -39.76 0.06
C THR A 289 -10.31 -38.71 -0.94
N GLU A 290 -11.17 -38.35 -1.89
CA GLU A 290 -10.94 -37.23 -2.81
C GLU A 290 -11.14 -35.84 -2.16
N TRP A 291 -11.56 -35.77 -0.89
CA TRP A 291 -11.62 -34.52 -0.13
C TRP A 291 -10.20 -34.05 0.23
N GLY A 292 -9.93 -32.77 -0.01
CA GLY A 292 -8.63 -32.14 0.28
C GLY A 292 -7.46 -32.54 -0.62
N THR A 293 -7.51 -33.71 -1.27
CA THR A 293 -6.42 -34.25 -2.10
C THR A 293 -6.38 -33.67 -3.52
N GLU A 294 -7.54 -33.35 -4.11
CA GLU A 294 -7.62 -32.71 -5.44
C GLU A 294 -8.13 -31.26 -5.36
N ILE A 295 -7.38 -30.33 -5.97
CA ILE A 295 -7.93 -29.00 -6.27
C ILE A 295 -8.92 -29.17 -7.43
N SER A 296 -10.21 -29.22 -7.09
CA SER A 296 -11.28 -29.43 -8.07
C SER A 296 -11.10 -28.55 -9.31
N THR A 297 -11.44 -29.08 -10.50
CA THR A 297 -11.24 -28.39 -11.78
C THR A 297 -11.84 -26.99 -11.78
N PHE A 298 -12.95 -26.79 -11.07
CA PHE A 298 -13.58 -25.49 -10.86
C PHE A 298 -12.70 -24.51 -10.06
N ALA A 299 -12.12 -24.95 -8.92
CA ALA A 299 -11.21 -24.12 -8.13
C ALA A 299 -9.91 -23.79 -8.90
N SER A 300 -9.37 -24.75 -9.65
CA SER A 300 -8.23 -24.55 -10.55
C SER A 300 -8.52 -23.52 -11.64
N LEU A 301 -9.68 -23.62 -12.30
CA LEU A 301 -10.12 -22.64 -13.31
C LEU A 301 -10.36 -21.25 -12.70
N PHE A 302 -10.94 -21.16 -11.50
CA PHE A 302 -11.14 -19.89 -10.79
C PHE A 302 -9.81 -19.21 -10.44
N PHE A 303 -8.80 -19.98 -9.98
CA PHE A 303 -7.46 -19.48 -9.71
C PHE A 303 -6.78 -18.93 -10.98
N ILE A 304 -6.85 -19.67 -12.09
CA ILE A 304 -6.32 -19.23 -13.40
C ILE A 304 -7.03 -17.96 -13.88
N ALA A 305 -8.37 -17.90 -13.77
CA ALA A 305 -9.16 -16.73 -14.15
C ALA A 305 -8.83 -15.50 -13.29
N LEU A 306 -8.62 -15.67 -11.99
CA LEU A 306 -8.22 -14.61 -11.07
C LEU A 306 -6.85 -14.02 -11.43
N PHE A 307 -5.83 -14.86 -11.59
CA PHE A 307 -4.49 -14.39 -11.97
C PHE A 307 -4.46 -13.77 -13.38
N GLY A 308 -5.17 -14.38 -14.35
CA GLY A 308 -5.33 -13.81 -15.69
C GLY A 308 -6.01 -12.44 -15.67
N SER A 309 -7.04 -12.26 -14.84
CA SER A 309 -7.75 -10.99 -14.65
C SER A 309 -6.84 -9.90 -14.05
N ILE A 310 -6.07 -10.23 -13.00
CA ILE A 310 -5.12 -9.31 -12.36
C ILE A 310 -4.06 -8.85 -13.37
N ILE A 311 -3.46 -9.79 -14.12
CA ILE A 311 -2.44 -9.48 -15.14
C ILE A 311 -3.02 -8.63 -16.26
N ALA A 312 -4.21 -8.97 -16.78
CA ALA A 312 -4.88 -8.20 -17.82
C ALA A 312 -5.23 -6.78 -17.36
N THR A 313 -5.68 -6.61 -16.11
CA THR A 313 -5.97 -5.31 -15.51
C THR A 313 -4.71 -4.44 -15.41
N GLY A 314 -3.60 -4.99 -14.90
CA GLY A 314 -2.32 -4.28 -14.83
C GLY A 314 -1.79 -3.87 -16.21
N ILE A 315 -1.88 -4.75 -17.22
CA ILE A 315 -1.47 -4.41 -18.60
C ILE A 315 -2.33 -3.27 -19.17
N LEU A 316 -3.65 -3.27 -18.92
CA LEU A 316 -4.54 -2.18 -19.35
C LEU A 316 -4.22 -0.87 -18.63
N GLU A 317 -3.93 -0.92 -17.33
CA GLU A 317 -3.58 0.24 -16.51
C GLU A 317 -2.30 0.94 -16.99
N LEU A 318 -1.24 0.16 -17.25
CA LEU A 318 0.02 0.67 -17.82
C LEU A 318 -0.19 1.25 -19.22
N ARG A 319 -1.03 0.60 -20.04
CA ARG A 319 -1.29 1.03 -21.42
C ARG A 319 -1.95 2.40 -21.52
N TRP A 320 -2.88 2.75 -20.64
CA TRP A 320 -3.53 4.08 -20.69
C TRP A 320 -2.72 5.16 -19.96
N SER A 321 -2.01 4.81 -18.89
CA SER A 321 -1.26 5.77 -18.06
C SER A 321 0.11 6.16 -18.64
N GLY A 322 0.71 5.28 -19.44
CA GLY A 322 2.06 5.45 -19.98
C GLY A 322 3.18 5.16 -18.97
N VAL A 323 2.85 4.65 -17.77
CA VAL A 323 3.83 4.25 -16.75
C VAL A 323 4.55 2.97 -17.20
N SER A 324 5.85 2.89 -16.95
CA SER A 324 6.63 1.69 -17.31
C SER A 324 6.40 0.54 -16.32
N ILE A 325 6.45 -0.70 -16.82
CA ILE A 325 6.34 -1.91 -15.98
C ILE A 325 7.41 -1.94 -14.87
N GLU A 326 8.59 -1.37 -15.10
CA GLU A 326 9.68 -1.27 -14.12
C GLU A 326 9.45 -0.22 -13.01
N GLU A 327 8.62 0.79 -13.25
CA GLU A 327 8.20 1.75 -12.22
C GLU A 327 7.02 1.19 -11.42
N TRP A 328 6.06 0.55 -12.10
CA TRP A 328 4.90 -0.08 -11.47
C TRP A 328 5.29 -1.25 -10.57
N TRP A 329 6.07 -2.22 -11.06
CA TRP A 329 6.51 -3.36 -10.26
C TRP A 329 7.26 -2.90 -8.99
N ARG A 330 8.05 -1.85 -9.13
CA ARG A 330 8.84 -1.28 -8.05
C ARG A 330 8.01 -0.49 -7.03
N ASN A 331 6.94 0.16 -7.48
CA ASN A 331 5.92 0.72 -6.60
C ASN A 331 5.32 -0.40 -5.72
N GLU A 332 4.97 -1.55 -6.30
CA GLU A 332 4.43 -2.69 -5.55
C GLU A 332 5.45 -3.28 -4.57
N GLN A 333 6.72 -3.44 -4.99
CA GLN A 333 7.81 -3.83 -4.08
C GLN A 333 7.95 -2.85 -2.91
N PHE A 334 7.94 -1.54 -3.16
CA PHE A 334 8.08 -0.52 -2.12
C PHE A 334 6.83 -0.44 -1.22
N TRP A 335 5.64 -0.65 -1.77
CA TRP A 335 4.39 -0.73 -1.01
C TRP A 335 4.38 -1.94 -0.05
N VAL A 336 4.83 -3.11 -0.50
CA VAL A 336 5.00 -4.30 0.37
C VAL A 336 6.03 -4.05 1.47
N ILE A 337 7.19 -3.46 1.12
CA ILE A 337 8.24 -3.10 2.11
C ILE A 337 7.69 -2.11 3.15
N GLY A 338 6.96 -1.07 2.71
CA GLY A 338 6.31 -0.09 3.58
C GLY A 338 5.21 -0.71 4.46
N GLY A 339 4.42 -1.63 3.90
CA GLY A 339 3.41 -2.42 4.61
C GLY A 339 3.98 -3.19 5.79
N ILE A 340 5.04 -3.95 5.55
CA ILE A 340 5.71 -4.78 6.57
C ILE A 340 6.46 -3.92 7.61
N SER A 341 6.88 -2.71 7.26
CA SER A 341 7.65 -1.81 8.13
C SER A 341 6.84 -0.60 8.64
N ALA A 342 6.89 0.52 7.92
CA ALA A 342 6.40 1.82 8.36
C ALA A 342 4.89 1.81 8.67
N HIS A 343 4.08 1.13 7.86
CA HIS A 343 2.63 1.05 8.07
C HIS A 343 2.29 0.25 9.33
N LEU A 344 2.93 -0.91 9.54
CA LEU A 344 2.77 -1.72 10.75
C LEU A 344 3.13 -0.93 12.01
N PHE A 345 4.28 -0.26 12.04
CA PHE A 345 4.68 0.59 13.15
C PHE A 345 3.72 1.78 13.37
N ALA A 346 3.24 2.42 12.30
CA ALA A 346 2.29 3.53 12.40
C ALA A 346 0.92 3.10 12.96
N VAL A 347 0.41 1.92 12.56
CA VAL A 347 -0.83 1.34 13.13
C VAL A 347 -0.66 1.03 14.62
N VAL A 348 0.44 0.39 15.02
CA VAL A 348 0.72 0.11 16.44
C VAL A 348 0.83 1.40 17.25
N GLN A 349 1.53 2.42 16.75
CA GLN A 349 1.62 3.74 17.41
C GLN A 349 0.25 4.45 17.49
N GLY A 350 -0.58 4.33 16.46
CA GLY A 350 -1.96 4.86 16.47
C GLY A 350 -2.83 4.19 17.54
N LEU A 351 -2.79 2.86 17.62
CA LEU A 351 -3.51 2.10 18.65
C LEU A 351 -3.02 2.41 20.05
N LEU A 352 -1.70 2.50 20.29
CA LEU A 352 -1.13 2.90 21.58
C LEU A 352 -1.57 4.31 22.00
N LYS A 353 -1.67 5.26 21.05
CA LYS A 353 -2.19 6.60 21.36
C LYS A 353 -3.66 6.59 21.74
N ILE A 354 -4.48 5.80 21.03
CA ILE A 354 -5.94 5.70 21.30
C ILE A 354 -6.22 4.97 22.62
N LEU A 355 -5.50 3.89 22.91
CA LEU A 355 -5.78 3.01 24.06
C LEU A 355 -5.10 3.44 25.36
N ALA A 356 -3.87 3.98 25.28
CA ALA A 356 -3.07 4.32 26.46
C ALA A 356 -2.84 5.84 26.63
N GLY A 357 -3.39 6.68 25.74
CA GLY A 357 -3.24 8.14 25.80
C GLY A 357 -1.80 8.65 25.58
N ILE A 358 -0.87 7.77 25.18
CA ILE A 358 0.55 8.10 25.05
C ILE A 358 0.73 9.08 23.89
N ASP A 359 1.28 10.26 24.18
CA ASP A 359 1.52 11.28 23.17
C ASP A 359 2.69 10.89 22.26
N THR A 360 2.35 10.40 21.07
CA THR A 360 3.31 10.07 19.99
C THR A 360 3.97 11.34 19.45
N ASN A 361 4.99 11.81 20.15
CA ASN A 361 5.85 12.90 19.73
C ASN A 361 6.69 12.49 18.51
N PHE A 362 6.11 12.66 17.32
CA PHE A 362 6.84 12.56 16.05
C PHE A 362 7.96 13.60 16.00
N THR A 363 9.18 13.14 16.31
CA THR A 363 10.44 13.81 15.97
C THR A 363 10.48 14.00 14.47
N VAL A 364 10.28 15.24 14.03
CA VAL A 364 10.34 15.58 12.61
C VAL A 364 11.82 15.66 12.25
N THR A 365 12.30 14.70 11.45
CA THR A 365 13.63 14.76 10.85
C THR A 365 13.75 16.03 10.02
N SER A 366 14.87 16.73 10.15
CA SER A 366 15.18 17.90 9.31
C SER A 366 15.19 17.50 7.84
N LYS A 367 14.44 18.22 7.00
CA LYS A 367 14.56 18.16 5.54
C LYS A 367 15.83 18.87 5.02
N ALA A 368 16.51 19.62 5.89
CA ALA A 368 17.82 20.17 5.56
C ALA A 368 18.82 19.03 5.40
N THR A 369 19.33 18.85 4.19
CA THR A 369 20.63 18.23 3.94
C THR A 369 21.70 19.21 4.39
N ASP A 370 22.65 18.77 5.22
CA ASP A 370 23.96 19.41 5.25
C ASP A 370 24.62 19.23 3.87
N ASP A 371 25.37 20.21 3.39
CA ASP A 371 25.91 20.23 2.00
C ASP A 371 27.00 19.15 1.74
N ASP A 372 27.41 18.41 2.77
CA ASP A 372 28.39 17.31 2.67
C ASP A 372 27.78 16.07 2.00
N ASP A 373 27.84 16.12 0.67
CA ASP A 373 27.77 15.01 -0.27
C ASP A 373 26.39 14.30 -0.40
N PHE A 374 25.81 14.37 -1.60
CA PHE A 374 24.62 13.56 -1.99
C PHE A 374 24.81 12.05 -1.79
N GLY A 375 26.04 11.58 -1.52
CA GLY A 375 26.36 10.22 -1.10
C GLY A 375 25.80 9.82 0.27
N GLU A 376 25.59 10.75 1.21
CA GLU A 376 24.96 10.49 2.53
C GLU A 376 23.51 10.02 2.39
N LEU A 377 22.78 10.49 1.38
CA LEU A 377 21.40 10.10 1.09
C LEU A 377 21.24 8.62 0.72
N TYR A 378 22.34 7.95 0.36
CA TYR A 378 22.43 6.53 0.03
C TYR A 378 23.14 5.70 1.12
N ALA A 379 23.45 6.30 2.28
CA ALA A 379 23.96 5.59 3.44
C ALA A 379 22.83 4.80 4.12
N PHE A 380 23.01 3.48 4.28
CA PHE A 380 22.03 2.63 4.95
C PHE A 380 22.03 2.90 6.46
N LYS A 381 21.14 3.79 6.91
CA LYS A 381 20.98 4.12 8.33
C LYS A 381 20.07 3.08 8.99
N TRP A 382 20.64 2.21 9.83
CA TRP A 382 19.92 1.19 10.58
C TRP A 382 18.83 1.83 11.47
N THR A 383 17.59 1.34 11.36
CA THR A 383 16.47 1.76 12.22
C THR A 383 15.61 0.56 12.61
N THR A 384 14.83 0.70 13.69
CA THR A 384 13.91 -0.34 14.17
C THR A 384 12.84 -0.73 13.15
N LEU A 385 12.49 0.16 12.22
CA LEU A 385 11.58 -0.10 11.10
C LEU A 385 12.07 -1.22 10.17
N LEU A 386 13.39 -1.47 10.13
CA LEU A 386 13.99 -2.46 9.24
C LEU A 386 13.96 -3.88 9.84
N ILE A 387 13.59 -4.02 11.13
CA ILE A 387 13.55 -5.33 11.81
C ILE A 387 12.50 -6.25 11.17
N PRO A 388 11.21 -5.89 11.01
CA PRO A 388 10.22 -6.83 10.46
C PRO A 388 10.52 -7.30 9.04
N PRO A 389 10.90 -6.44 8.06
CA PRO A 389 11.31 -6.91 6.73
C PRO A 389 12.53 -7.84 6.75
N THR A 390 13.50 -7.59 7.64
CA THR A 390 14.68 -8.48 7.81
C THR A 390 14.27 -9.84 8.37
N THR A 391 13.42 -9.87 9.40
CA THR A 391 12.90 -11.11 9.99
C THR A 391 12.07 -11.92 9.00
N VAL A 392 11.16 -11.27 8.26
CA VAL A 392 10.35 -11.94 7.22
C VAL A 392 11.24 -12.52 6.12
N LEU A 393 12.28 -11.79 5.69
CA LEU A 393 13.22 -12.26 4.68
C LEU A 393 14.00 -13.49 5.16
N ILE A 394 14.56 -13.46 6.38
CA ILE A 394 15.32 -14.58 6.96
C ILE A 394 14.43 -15.83 7.12
N ILE A 395 13.22 -15.67 7.67
CA ILE A 395 12.30 -16.79 7.87
C ILE A 395 11.91 -17.45 6.54
N ASN A 396 11.66 -16.67 5.49
CA ASN A 396 11.37 -17.22 4.16
C ASN A 396 12.57 -17.96 3.55
N ILE A 397 13.78 -17.40 3.64
CA ILE A 397 15.00 -18.05 3.14
C ILE A 397 15.25 -19.39 3.87
N VAL A 398 15.14 -19.41 5.20
CA VAL A 398 15.27 -20.64 6.00
C VAL A 398 14.16 -21.64 5.66
N GLY A 399 12.92 -21.19 5.50
CA GLY A 399 11.78 -22.04 5.13
C GLY A 399 11.93 -22.69 3.75
N VAL A 400 12.48 -21.97 2.76
CA VAL A 400 12.81 -22.52 1.43
C VAL A 400 13.87 -23.63 1.54
N VAL A 401 14.97 -23.37 2.26
CA VAL A 401 16.06 -24.37 2.41
C VAL A 401 15.58 -25.60 3.18
N ALA A 402 14.80 -25.42 4.25
CA ALA A 402 14.22 -26.50 5.03
C ALA A 402 13.22 -27.33 4.21
N GLY A 403 12.30 -26.68 3.49
CA GLY A 403 11.29 -27.37 2.67
C GLY A 403 11.89 -28.17 1.52
N ILE A 404 12.93 -27.64 0.85
CA ILE A 404 13.69 -28.38 -0.18
C ILE A 404 14.42 -29.57 0.45
N SER A 405 15.04 -29.38 1.63
CA SER A 405 15.75 -30.47 2.34
C SER A 405 14.79 -31.58 2.77
N ASP A 406 13.58 -31.25 3.22
CA ASP A 406 12.55 -32.22 3.59
C ASP A 406 12.08 -33.05 2.38
N ALA A 407 11.74 -32.39 1.25
CA ALA A 407 11.26 -33.07 0.05
C ALA A 407 12.31 -33.93 -0.67
N ILE A 408 13.61 -33.63 -0.47
CA ILE A 408 14.70 -34.51 -0.91
C ILE A 408 14.73 -35.82 -0.12
N ASN A 409 14.37 -35.80 1.18
CA ASN A 409 14.36 -36.99 2.03
C ASN A 409 13.04 -37.77 1.95
N ASN A 410 11.90 -37.07 1.85
CA ASN A 410 10.56 -37.67 1.80
C ASN A 410 10.12 -38.12 0.40
N GLY A 411 10.95 -37.90 -0.62
CA GLY A 411 10.74 -38.42 -1.98
C GLY A 411 9.66 -37.71 -2.79
N TYR A 412 9.46 -38.16 -4.04
CA TYR A 412 8.72 -37.44 -5.09
C TYR A 412 7.30 -36.97 -4.72
N GLN A 413 6.57 -37.71 -3.87
CA GLN A 413 5.19 -37.35 -3.49
C GLN A 413 5.11 -35.99 -2.75
N SER A 414 6.18 -35.59 -2.07
CA SER A 414 6.23 -34.30 -1.34
C SER A 414 6.36 -33.07 -2.26
N TRP A 415 6.80 -33.24 -3.51
CA TRP A 415 7.19 -32.13 -4.38
C TRP A 415 6.03 -31.31 -4.93
N GLY A 416 4.87 -31.93 -5.18
CA GLY A 416 3.66 -31.23 -5.62
C GLY A 416 3.18 -30.19 -4.59
N PRO A 417 2.89 -30.60 -3.34
CA PRO A 417 2.54 -29.68 -2.26
C PRO A 417 3.65 -28.69 -1.89
N LEU A 418 4.92 -29.03 -2.10
CA LEU A 418 6.04 -28.12 -1.89
C LEU A 418 6.08 -27.00 -2.94
N PHE A 419 5.80 -27.27 -4.21
CA PHE A 419 5.89 -26.28 -5.29
C PHE A 419 5.06 -25.02 -5.01
N GLY A 420 3.81 -25.18 -4.58
CA GLY A 420 2.94 -24.06 -4.19
C GLY A 420 3.49 -23.26 -3.00
N LYS A 421 4.01 -23.94 -1.97
CA LYS A 421 4.63 -23.31 -0.79
C LYS A 421 5.88 -22.51 -1.17
N LEU A 422 6.73 -23.07 -2.04
CA LEU A 422 7.92 -22.39 -2.55
C LEU A 422 7.55 -21.17 -3.40
N PHE A 423 6.54 -21.27 -4.27
CA PHE A 423 6.10 -20.14 -5.11
C PHE A 423 5.76 -18.89 -4.27
N PHE A 424 4.95 -19.04 -3.22
CA PHE A 424 4.59 -17.92 -2.35
C PHE A 424 5.78 -17.38 -1.55
N SER A 425 6.67 -18.24 -1.06
CA SER A 425 7.87 -17.80 -0.33
C SER A 425 8.84 -17.05 -1.25
N PHE A 426 9.05 -17.54 -2.48
CA PHE A 426 9.87 -16.87 -3.48
C PHE A 426 9.27 -15.54 -3.92
N TRP A 427 7.94 -15.45 -4.06
CA TRP A 427 7.22 -14.20 -4.35
C TRP A 427 7.49 -13.12 -3.29
N VAL A 428 7.47 -13.48 -2.00
CA VAL A 428 7.83 -12.57 -0.89
C VAL A 428 9.31 -12.16 -0.96
N ILE A 429 10.23 -13.09 -1.21
CA ILE A 429 11.67 -12.80 -1.35
C ILE A 429 11.93 -11.84 -2.52
N VAL A 430 11.25 -12.01 -3.66
CA VAL A 430 11.36 -11.12 -4.82
C VAL A 430 10.78 -9.73 -4.53
N HIS A 431 9.73 -9.61 -3.71
CA HIS A 431 9.23 -8.30 -3.26
C HIS A 431 10.21 -7.59 -2.32
N LEU A 432 10.89 -8.34 -1.45
CA LEU A 432 11.91 -7.81 -0.53
C LEU A 432 13.31 -7.67 -1.16
N TYR A 433 13.50 -8.04 -2.44
CA TYR A 433 14.81 -7.95 -3.11
C TYR A 433 15.40 -6.53 -3.17
N PRO A 434 14.65 -5.43 -3.42
CA PRO A 434 15.20 -4.08 -3.35
C PRO A 434 15.68 -3.70 -1.95
N PHE A 435 15.00 -4.20 -0.91
CA PHE A 435 15.38 -4.02 0.49
C PHE A 435 16.66 -4.81 0.83
N LEU A 436 16.80 -6.06 0.39
CA LEU A 436 18.05 -6.84 0.49
C LEU A 436 19.21 -6.13 -0.22
N LYS A 437 18.98 -5.61 -1.43
CA LYS A 437 19.95 -4.78 -2.19
C LYS A 437 20.21 -3.40 -1.56
N GLY A 438 19.40 -2.98 -0.58
CA GLY A 438 19.64 -1.82 0.28
C GLY A 438 20.48 -2.16 1.51
N LEU A 439 20.19 -3.27 2.18
CA LEU A 439 20.95 -3.85 3.29
C LEU A 439 22.41 -4.13 2.91
N MET A 440 22.64 -4.63 1.69
CA MET A 440 23.98 -4.81 1.09
C MET A 440 24.60 -3.46 0.62
N GLY A 441 24.38 -2.39 1.38
CA GLY A 441 24.57 -1.00 0.96
C GLY A 441 26.01 -0.62 0.66
N ARG A 442 26.22 0.00 -0.51
CA ARG A 442 27.45 0.66 -1.03
C ARG A 442 28.77 -0.15 -1.03
N GLN A 443 28.83 -1.35 -0.44
CA GLN A 443 29.97 -2.26 -0.58
C GLN A 443 29.99 -2.90 -1.96
N ASN A 444 30.57 -2.19 -2.92
CA ASN A 444 30.99 -2.74 -4.23
C ASN A 444 32.23 -3.67 -4.06
N ARG A 445 32.23 -4.49 -3.00
CA ARG A 445 33.40 -5.16 -2.40
C ARG A 445 33.08 -6.48 -1.72
N THR A 446 31.85 -6.71 -1.26
CA THR A 446 31.32 -8.06 -1.05
C THR A 446 30.91 -8.57 -2.45
N PRO A 447 31.75 -9.35 -3.14
CA PRO A 447 31.43 -9.76 -4.51
C PRO A 447 30.28 -10.76 -4.44
N THR A 448 29.36 -10.73 -5.41
CA THR A 448 28.17 -11.60 -5.44
C THR A 448 28.53 -13.08 -5.27
N ILE A 449 29.72 -13.47 -5.73
CA ILE A 449 30.32 -14.79 -5.56
C ILE A 449 30.40 -15.23 -4.08
N VAL A 450 30.73 -14.34 -3.14
CA VAL A 450 30.81 -14.68 -1.69
C VAL A 450 29.41 -14.94 -1.12
N VAL A 451 28.41 -14.17 -1.53
CA VAL A 451 27.01 -14.41 -1.12
C VAL A 451 26.51 -15.74 -1.70
N ILE A 452 26.83 -16.05 -2.96
CA ILE A 452 26.53 -17.34 -3.60
C ILE A 452 27.22 -18.49 -2.86
N TRP A 453 28.51 -18.37 -2.54
CA TRP A 453 29.24 -19.40 -1.77
C TRP A 453 28.69 -19.58 -0.35
N SER A 454 28.33 -18.50 0.36
CA SER A 454 27.71 -18.59 1.68
C SER A 454 26.34 -19.26 1.64
N ILE A 455 25.51 -18.98 0.62
CA ILE A 455 24.23 -19.66 0.41
C ILE A 455 24.45 -21.14 0.09
N LEU A 456 25.38 -21.46 -0.80
CA LEU A 456 25.70 -22.83 -1.21
C LEU A 456 26.25 -23.66 -0.03
N LEU A 457 27.14 -23.09 0.78
CA LEU A 457 27.64 -23.71 2.00
C LEU A 457 26.52 -23.91 3.02
N ALA A 458 25.65 -22.92 3.25
CA ALA A 458 24.51 -23.04 4.15
C ALA A 458 23.56 -24.17 3.72
N SER A 459 23.23 -24.25 2.42
CA SER A 459 22.41 -25.35 1.87
C SER A 459 23.08 -26.72 2.06
N ILE A 460 24.40 -26.83 1.86
CA ILE A 460 25.14 -28.07 2.13
C ILE A 460 25.07 -28.44 3.63
N PHE A 461 25.28 -27.48 4.53
CA PHE A 461 25.16 -27.72 5.97
C PHE A 461 23.74 -28.11 6.39
N SER A 462 22.69 -27.51 5.82
CA SER A 462 21.30 -27.92 6.08
C SER A 462 21.00 -29.33 5.57
N LEU A 463 21.45 -29.69 4.36
CA LEU A 463 21.28 -31.04 3.81
C LEU A 463 22.05 -32.09 4.62
N LEU A 464 23.27 -31.78 5.08
CA LEU A 464 24.04 -32.64 5.99
C LEU A 464 23.34 -32.78 7.35
N TRP A 465 22.83 -31.68 7.92
CA TRP A 465 22.14 -31.69 9.21
C TRP A 465 20.89 -32.58 9.18
N VAL A 466 19.97 -32.38 8.23
CA VAL A 466 18.73 -33.17 8.14
C VAL A 466 19.02 -34.66 7.86
N ARG A 467 20.17 -34.99 7.25
CA ARG A 467 20.61 -36.38 7.05
C ARG A 467 21.24 -37.02 8.31
N ILE A 468 21.69 -36.20 9.27
CA ILE A 468 22.27 -36.65 10.55
C ILE A 468 21.17 -36.74 11.62
N ASP A 469 20.33 -35.71 11.73
CA ASP A 469 19.19 -35.64 12.64
C ASP A 469 17.96 -35.03 11.92
N PRO A 470 17.07 -35.87 11.34
CA PRO A 470 15.87 -35.38 10.66
C PRO A 470 14.86 -34.87 11.69
N PHE A 471 14.32 -33.66 11.46
CA PHE A 471 13.33 -32.97 12.33
C PHE A 471 11.98 -33.71 12.49
N VAL A 472 11.84 -34.93 11.97
CA VAL A 472 10.69 -35.79 12.17
C VAL A 472 10.71 -36.29 13.63
N MET A 473 9.75 -35.86 14.43
CA MET A 473 9.49 -36.50 15.72
C MET A 473 9.31 -38.00 15.48
N LYS A 474 10.17 -38.84 16.08
CA LYS A 474 10.05 -40.30 16.05
C LYS A 474 8.81 -40.71 16.86
N THR A 475 7.65 -40.65 16.20
CA THR A 475 6.38 -41.14 16.71
C THR A 475 6.50 -42.64 16.94
N LYS A 476 6.77 -43.02 18.20
CA LYS A 476 6.43 -44.36 18.67
C LYS A 476 4.93 -44.52 18.46
N GLY A 477 4.56 -45.38 17.50
CA GLY A 477 3.19 -45.86 17.40
C GLY A 477 2.76 -46.55 18.71
N PRO A 478 1.45 -46.77 18.90
CA PRO A 478 0.97 -47.54 20.05
C PRO A 478 1.62 -48.93 20.04
N ASP A 479 1.95 -49.43 21.24
CA ASP A 479 2.56 -50.74 21.40
C ASP A 479 1.60 -51.82 20.88
N THR A 480 2.00 -52.54 19.83
CA THR A 480 1.13 -53.47 19.11
C THR A 480 0.65 -54.62 19.99
N SER A 481 1.39 -54.94 21.05
CA SER A 481 0.97 -55.91 22.08
C SER A 481 -0.34 -55.51 22.78
N MET A 482 -0.59 -54.21 22.94
CA MET A 482 -1.84 -53.70 23.56
C MET A 482 -3.02 -53.62 22.59
N CYS A 483 -2.80 -53.81 21.28
CA CYS A 483 -3.86 -53.86 20.28
C CYS A 483 -4.32 -55.30 19.97
N GLY A 484 -3.71 -56.32 20.56
CA GLY A 484 -4.11 -57.73 20.40
C GLY A 484 -3.82 -58.34 19.02
N ILE A 485 -3.08 -57.62 18.15
CA ILE A 485 -2.66 -58.11 16.84
C ILE A 485 -1.28 -58.73 16.98
N ASN A 486 -1.22 -60.06 17.08
CA ASN A 486 0.00 -60.80 16.83
C ASN A 486 0.30 -60.77 15.32
N CYS A 487 1.53 -60.41 14.96
CA CYS A 487 2.08 -60.57 13.62
C CYS A 487 2.77 -61.93 13.47
#